data_AF-A0A7S3W1J5-F1
#
_entry.id   AF-A0A7S3W1J5-F1
#
_cell.length_a   1.000
_cell.length_b   1.000
_cell.length_c   1.000
_cell.angle_alpha   90.00
_cell.angle_beta   90.00
_cell.angle_gamma   90.00
#
_symmetry.space_group_name_H-M   'P 1'
#
loop_
_entity.id
_entity.type
_entity.pdbx_description
1 polymer ?
#
loop_
_entity_poly.entity_id
_entity_poly.type
_entity_poly.pdbx_seq_one_letter_code
_entity_poly.pdbx_strand_id
1 'polypeptide(L)'
;SWWVGETEKVSADSSHGIACYSSVDLERWRNEGIVLHNSDVRGLGGEVASSSGWVMERPKVLFNARTGLFVMWFHLERSRSYSLNAAGVATSSTPCGRY
;
A
#
# COMPACT_ATOMS: atom_id res chain seq x y z
N SER A 1 9.72 -15.44 2.72
CA SER A 1 9.77 -14.27 1.83
C SER A 1 8.40 -13.66 1.68
N TRP A 2 8.35 -12.35 1.40
CA TRP A 2 7.11 -11.60 1.21
C TRP A 2 7.16 -10.79 -0.08
N TRP A 3 6.03 -10.70 -0.77
CA TRP A 3 5.84 -9.85 -1.94
C TRP A 3 4.69 -8.89 -1.65
N VAL A 4 5.02 -7.61 -1.61
CA VAL A 4 4.06 -6.53 -1.40
C VAL A 4 3.91 -5.77 -2.72
N GLY A 5 2.67 -5.58 -3.18
CA GLY A 5 2.40 -5.00 -4.50
C GLY A 5 1.03 -4.37 -4.58
N GLU A 6 0.83 -3.55 -5.60
CA GLU A 6 -0.48 -3.01 -5.94
C GLU A 6 -1.43 -4.15 -6.30
N THR A 7 -2.69 -4.06 -5.85
CA THR A 7 -3.73 -4.95 -6.35
C THR A 7 -3.99 -4.67 -7.83
N GLU A 8 -4.70 -5.59 -8.50
CA GLU A 8 -5.24 -5.33 -9.83
C GLU A 8 -6.02 -4.01 -9.87
N LYS A 9 -5.93 -3.34 -11.02
CA LYS A 9 -6.62 -2.09 -11.29
C LYS A 9 -8.08 -2.38 -11.61
N VAL A 10 -8.99 -1.83 -10.83
CA VAL A 10 -10.45 -1.97 -10.99
C VAL A 10 -10.96 -1.04 -12.09
N SER A 11 -10.25 0.07 -12.31
CA SER A 11 -10.44 0.99 -13.43
C SER A 11 -9.10 1.60 -13.82
N ALA A 12 -9.09 2.48 -14.82
CA ALA A 12 -7.90 3.26 -15.13
C ALA A 12 -7.36 3.97 -13.86
N ASP A 13 -8.23 4.46 -12.98
CA ASP A 13 -7.85 5.36 -11.90
C ASP A 13 -7.98 4.77 -10.49
N SER A 14 -8.27 3.47 -10.35
CA SER A 14 -8.53 2.88 -9.04
C SER A 14 -8.00 1.45 -8.92
N SER A 15 -7.47 1.14 -7.74
CA SER A 15 -7.14 -0.20 -7.26
C SER A 15 -7.89 -0.47 -5.95
N HIS A 16 -7.86 -1.70 -5.45
CA HIS A 16 -8.39 -1.99 -4.11
C HIS A 16 -7.41 -1.59 -3.00
N GLY A 17 -6.11 -1.50 -3.32
CA GLY A 17 -5.06 -1.03 -2.42
C GLY A 17 -3.74 -1.76 -2.65
N ILE A 18 -3.05 -2.08 -1.56
CA ILE A 18 -1.81 -2.85 -1.56
C ILE A 18 -2.08 -4.27 -1.02
N ALA A 19 -1.68 -5.28 -1.77
CA ALA A 19 -1.76 -6.69 -1.38
C ALA A 19 -0.41 -7.23 -0.89
N CYS A 20 -0.47 -8.30 -0.10
CA CYS A 20 0.69 -9.04 0.36
C CYS A 20 0.56 -10.53 0.04
N TYR A 21 1.68 -11.12 -0.33
CA TYR A 21 1.82 -12.55 -0.54
C TYR A 21 3.02 -13.06 0.23
N SER A 22 2.94 -14.29 0.74
CA SER A 22 4.06 -14.95 1.40
C SER A 22 4.45 -16.23 0.67
N SER A 23 5.74 -16.55 0.72
CA SER A 23 6.29 -17.77 0.14
C SER A 23 7.49 -18.23 0.94
N VAL A 24 7.67 -19.55 1.02
CA VAL A 24 8.87 -20.19 1.58
C VAL A 24 9.87 -20.61 0.50
N ASP A 25 9.45 -20.64 -0.77
CA ASP A 25 10.23 -21.17 -1.91
C ASP A 25 10.39 -20.16 -3.08
N LEU A 26 9.76 -18.98 -3.00
CA LEU A 26 9.69 -17.95 -4.05
C LEU A 26 8.90 -18.34 -5.31
N GLU A 27 8.32 -19.55 -5.35
CA GLU A 27 7.57 -20.08 -6.50
C GLU A 27 6.08 -20.14 -6.20
N ARG A 28 5.70 -20.70 -5.04
CA ARG A 28 4.32 -20.82 -4.59
C ARG A 28 4.02 -19.71 -3.60
N TRP A 29 3.01 -18.91 -3.92
CA TRP A 29 2.63 -17.73 -3.15
C TRP A 29 1.26 -17.93 -2.48
N ARG A 30 1.22 -17.80 -1.15
CA ARG A 30 -0.02 -17.67 -0.40
C ARG A 30 -0.49 -16.22 -0.46
N ASN A 31 -1.75 -16.02 -0.84
CA ASN A 31 -2.38 -14.71 -0.77
C ASN A 31 -2.71 -14.40 0.70
N GLU A 32 -2.09 -13.34 1.24
CA GLU A 32 -2.34 -12.85 2.62
C GLU A 32 -3.41 -11.75 2.65
N GLY A 33 -3.93 -11.34 1.49
CA GLY A 33 -4.98 -10.35 1.34
C GLY A 33 -4.47 -8.92 1.11
N ILE A 34 -5.41 -7.97 1.18
CA ILE A 34 -5.14 -6.54 1.11
C ILE A 34 -4.66 -6.07 2.48
N VAL A 35 -3.46 -5.49 2.52
CA VAL A 35 -2.80 -5.03 3.75
C VAL A 35 -2.97 -3.53 4.01
N LEU A 36 -3.27 -2.76 2.96
CA LEU A 36 -3.63 -1.34 3.05
C LEU A 36 -4.71 -1.04 2.01
N HIS A 37 -5.90 -0.62 2.44
CA HIS A 37 -6.98 -0.22 1.53
C HIS A 37 -6.85 1.26 1.14
N ASN A 38 -7.21 1.61 -0.09
CA ASN A 38 -7.25 3.02 -0.52
C ASN A 38 -8.17 3.87 0.39
N SER A 39 -9.22 3.30 0.97
CA SER A 39 -10.14 3.98 1.90
C SER A 39 -9.52 4.32 3.28
N ASP A 40 -8.46 3.62 3.65
CA ASP A 40 -7.75 3.82 4.92
C ASP A 40 -6.75 4.99 4.83
N VAL A 41 -6.37 5.40 3.62
CA VAL A 41 -5.46 6.51 3.39
C VAL A 41 -6.14 7.85 3.72
N ARG A 42 -5.43 8.66 4.50
CA ARG A 42 -5.76 10.05 4.80
C ARG A 42 -4.72 10.93 4.11
N GLY A 43 -5.18 11.87 3.29
CA GLY A 43 -4.32 12.80 2.56
C GLY A 43 -3.68 13.84 3.45
N LEU A 44 -2.91 14.73 2.84
CA LEU A 44 -2.34 15.90 3.50
C LEU A 44 -3.47 16.75 4.09
N GLY A 45 -3.37 17.10 5.38
CA GLY A 45 -4.40 17.89 6.06
C GLY A 45 -5.66 17.10 6.47
N GLY A 46 -5.62 15.76 6.43
CA GLY A 46 -6.75 14.92 6.86
C GLY A 46 -7.83 14.73 5.80
N GLU A 47 -7.54 15.09 4.55
CA GLU A 47 -8.45 14.89 3.43
C GLU A 47 -8.79 13.41 3.25
N VAL A 48 -10.08 13.12 3.10
CA VAL A 48 -10.56 11.82 2.65
C VAL A 48 -10.57 11.83 1.13
N ALA A 49 -10.24 10.70 0.50
CA ALA A 49 -10.19 10.57 -0.94
C ALA A 49 -11.47 11.11 -1.60
N SER A 50 -11.34 11.82 -2.72
CA SER A 50 -12.49 12.16 -3.55
C SER A 50 -13.14 10.90 -4.14
N SER A 51 -14.27 11.02 -4.84
CA SER A 51 -14.94 9.90 -5.53
C SER A 51 -14.02 9.12 -6.49
N SER A 52 -12.91 9.71 -6.94
CA SER A 52 -11.87 9.06 -7.76
C SER A 52 -10.95 8.11 -6.99
N GLY A 53 -10.92 8.18 -5.65
CA GLY A 53 -10.05 7.37 -4.79
C GLY A 53 -8.59 7.87 -4.73
N TRP A 54 -7.83 7.35 -3.77
CA TRP A 54 -6.37 7.49 -3.76
C TRP A 54 -5.75 6.48 -4.71
N VAL A 55 -4.67 6.86 -5.39
CA VAL A 55 -3.83 5.94 -6.16
C VAL A 55 -2.54 5.72 -5.38
N MET A 56 -2.28 4.47 -5.00
CA MET A 56 -1.06 4.05 -4.30
C MET A 56 -0.21 3.23 -5.26
N GLU A 57 1.02 3.66 -5.52
CA GLU A 57 1.91 2.98 -6.45
C GLU A 57 3.25 2.59 -5.81
N ARG A 58 3.82 1.49 -6.31
CA ARG A 58 5.17 1.01 -6.04
C ARG A 58 5.49 0.90 -4.54
N PRO A 59 4.70 0.17 -3.74
CA PRO A 59 4.98 0.01 -2.31
C PRO A 59 6.39 -0.57 -2.07
N LYS A 60 7.01 -0.13 -0.99
CA LYS A 60 8.28 -0.64 -0.45
C LYS A 60 8.14 -0.78 1.05
N VAL A 61 8.49 -1.95 1.59
CA VAL A 61 8.40 -2.23 3.03
C VAL A 61 9.79 -2.48 3.58
N LEU A 62 10.12 -1.81 4.68
CA LEU A 62 11.36 -2.02 5.44
C LEU A 62 11.04 -2.23 6.91
N PHE A 63 11.81 -3.09 7.58
CA PHE A 63 11.73 -3.25 9.03
C PHE A 63 12.57 -2.16 9.73
N ASN A 64 11.97 -1.46 10.68
CA ASN A 64 12.64 -0.49 11.53
C ASN A 64 13.00 -1.14 12.87
N ALA A 65 14.30 -1.46 13.06
CA ALA A 65 14.78 -2.13 14.26
C ALA A 65 14.61 -1.32 15.56
N ARG A 66 14.47 0.01 15.51
CA ARG A 66 14.28 0.84 16.71
C ARG A 66 12.86 0.75 17.26
N THR A 67 11.87 0.64 16.37
CA THR A 67 10.45 0.59 16.75
C THR A 67 9.88 -0.83 16.72
N GLY A 68 10.57 -1.78 16.07
CA GLY A 68 10.06 -3.12 15.84
C GLY A 68 8.91 -3.17 14.81
N LEU A 69 8.74 -2.12 14.02
CA LEU A 69 7.64 -1.99 13.05
C LEU A 69 8.13 -2.16 11.62
N PHE A 70 7.26 -2.69 10.78
CA PHE A 70 7.38 -2.63 9.33
C PHE A 70 6.83 -1.28 8.86
N VAL A 71 7.62 -0.55 8.08
CA VAL A 71 7.27 0.76 7.53
C VAL A 71 7.11 0.61 6.03
N MET A 72 5.89 0.83 5.54
CA MET A 72 5.57 0.87 4.12
C MET A 72 5.67 2.31 3.62
N TRP A 73 6.42 2.50 2.53
CA TRP A 73 6.45 3.71 1.74
C TRP A 73 5.84 3.44 0.37
N PHE A 74 5.06 4.38 -0.16
CA PHE A 74 4.45 4.28 -1.48
C PHE A 74 4.30 5.67 -2.10
N HIS A 75 4.20 5.70 -3.43
CA HIS A 75 3.81 6.90 -4.16
C HIS A 75 2.30 7.09 -4.01
N LEU A 76 1.89 8.27 -3.59
CA LEU A 76 0.50 8.65 -3.37
C LEU A 76 0.07 9.74 -4.35
N GLU A 77 -1.03 9.49 -5.04
CA GLU A 77 -1.68 10.44 -5.93
C GLU A 77 -3.17 10.57 -5.64
N ARG A 78 -3.73 11.76 -5.88
CA ARG A 78 -5.18 12.00 -5.77
C ARG A 78 -5.95 11.41 -6.96
N SER A 79 -5.27 11.26 -8.09
CA SER A 79 -5.75 10.64 -9.33
C SER A 79 -4.57 10.49 -10.29
N ARG A 80 -4.78 9.85 -11.45
CA ARG A 80 -3.75 9.77 -12.51
C ARG A 80 -3.40 11.09 -13.20
N SER A 81 -3.86 12.23 -12.71
CA SER A 81 -3.28 13.51 -13.14
C SER A 81 -1.85 13.69 -12.66
N TYR A 82 -1.40 12.86 -11.70
CA TYR A 82 -0.06 12.93 -11.11
C TYR A 82 0.28 14.34 -10.63
N SER A 83 -0.69 14.97 -9.99
CA SER A 83 -0.58 16.37 -9.55
C SER A 83 -0.18 16.50 -8.09
N LEU A 84 -0.39 15.46 -7.27
CA LEU A 84 -0.06 15.49 -5.85
C LEU A 84 1.42 15.15 -5.63
N ASN A 85 1.95 14.15 -6.33
CA ASN A 85 3.35 13.69 -6.25
C ASN A 85 3.84 13.48 -4.81
N ALA A 86 3.01 12.88 -3.96
CA ALA A 86 3.33 12.70 -2.54
C ALA A 86 3.90 11.30 -2.25
N ALA A 87 4.59 11.19 -1.12
CA ALA A 87 4.91 9.92 -0.51
C ALA A 87 3.91 9.63 0.62
N GLY A 88 3.30 8.45 0.58
CA GLY A 88 2.53 7.91 1.69
C GLY A 88 3.40 7.03 2.60
N VAL A 89 3.09 7.03 3.89
CA VAL A 89 3.71 6.16 4.89
C VAL A 89 2.63 5.44 5.70
N ALA A 90 2.83 4.15 5.93
CA ALA A 90 1.97 3.35 6.80
C ALA A 90 2.83 2.36 7.60
N THR A 91 2.31 1.86 8.73
CA THR A 91 3.11 1.01 9.64
C THR A 91 2.32 -0.20 10.13
N SER A 92 2.99 -1.34 10.25
CA SER A 92 2.41 -2.55 10.83
C SER A 92 3.39 -3.28 11.73
N SER A 93 2.88 -4.10 12.65
CA SER A 93 3.70 -4.97 13.51
C SER A 93 4.17 -6.24 12.80
N THR A 94 3.60 -6.58 11.63
CA THR A 94 4.00 -7.75 10.83
C THR A 94 4.14 -7.38 9.34
N PRO A 95 4.93 -8.14 8.54
CA PRO A 95 5.17 -7.80 7.12
C PRO A 95 3.89 -7.73 6.27
N CYS A 96 2.94 -8.63 6.51
CA CYS A 96 1.62 -8.68 5.85
C CYS A 96 0.47 -8.37 6.83
N GLY A 97 0.72 -7.57 7.86
CA GLY A 97 -0.33 -7.13 8.78
C GLY A 97 -1.21 -6.05 8.14
N ARG A 98 -2.20 -5.56 8.88
CA ARG A 98 -2.90 -4.34 8.49
C ARG A 98 -1.98 -3.14 8.72
N TYR A 99 -1.84 -2.30 7.71
CA TYR A 99 -1.04 -1.06 7.72
C TYR A 99 -1.93 0.17 7.93
#